data_AF-A0A821HEX6-F1
#
_entry.id   AF-A0A821HEX6-F1
#
_cell.length_a   1.000
_cell.length_b   1.000
_cell.length_c   1.000
_cell.angle_alpha   90.00
_cell.angle_beta   90.00
_cell.angle_gamma   90.00
#
_symmetry.space_group_name_H-M   'P 1'
#
loop_
_entity.id
_entity.type
_entity.pdbx_description
1 polymer ?
#
loop_
_entity_poly.entity_id
_entity_poly.type
_entity_poly.pdbx_seq_one_letter_code
_entity_poly.pdbx_strand_id
1 'polypeptide(L)'
;TFPRVQLKIDENTIDNELNSSIKFEFIDSSLNPFEIKDNEIEFDKKICSLNEGIYVEMSFGSLVSLGSFHCFETIKKFNGNIRAWKMTFYQNHFDIDYQKTSSDNSLEEYRKRIKSEFIDNCAVINTLNDGFLIYLNMKANCIDYYNLDRTKPGLDNFIRVAPREPRPLCSTFRLLIKMDNNVLPENLTRHLNEIKVVFSHFLSFFSRNYIAITYGSIQTSPGLILRPLKPPFSSFIKNYGWSILISLGYRFHQRVTPLFTAKMYTIEDDEDFYHTCIHLWRRTKEHLFIDLYEELIDYLSHQARIRAEERQTFLLKTTIKQPPRNYQYVPSVTLTPTTIIIKPLKLCKTNRVLREKKFGGPFNFALVEIREEDGGVLYPLDFRQIRWKLKQLLVDGFTIVPNRLYKYLHHSQSQLKEKQFWFYYHHLSTNNFDECQNLSFEESYLWMGNFDSERVVAKHTARIAQCFTSTEETIQVY
;
A
#
# COMPACT_ATOMS: atom_id res chain seq x y z
N THR A 1 -10.95 -0.23 30.05
CA THR A 1 -11.10 -1.60 30.60
C THR A 1 -11.24 -2.55 29.43
N PHE A 2 -10.12 -3.15 29.01
CA PHE A 2 -10.09 -4.14 27.92
C PHE A 2 -10.49 -5.53 28.45
N PRO A 3 -11.06 -6.42 27.62
CA PRO A 3 -11.57 -7.71 28.08
C PRO A 3 -10.42 -8.64 28.48
N ARG A 4 -10.50 -9.16 29.72
CA ARG A 4 -9.69 -10.29 30.18
C ARG A 4 -10.23 -11.57 29.53
N VAL A 5 -9.42 -12.22 28.71
CA VAL A 5 -9.65 -13.61 28.31
C VAL A 5 -8.96 -14.50 29.35
N GLN A 6 -9.73 -15.21 30.17
CA GLN A 6 -9.24 -16.27 31.06
C GLN A 6 -9.23 -17.59 30.29
N LEU A 7 -8.09 -18.27 30.27
CA LEU A 7 -7.98 -19.67 29.86
C LEU A 7 -8.01 -20.56 31.10
N LYS A 8 -8.85 -21.60 31.04
CA LYS A 8 -9.05 -22.63 32.07
C LYS A 8 -8.21 -23.85 31.66
N ILE A 9 -7.43 -24.40 32.58
CA ILE A 9 -6.66 -25.63 32.36
C ILE A 9 -7.38 -26.76 33.10
N ASP A 10 -7.69 -27.85 32.39
CA ASP A 10 -8.12 -29.12 32.98
C ASP A 10 -6.86 -29.96 33.26
N GLU A 11 -6.53 -30.11 34.53
CA GLU A 11 -5.48 -31.02 35.00
C GLU A 11 -6.09 -32.40 35.19
N ASN A 12 -6.01 -33.27 34.19
CA ASN A 12 -6.06 -34.74 34.35
C ASN A 12 -5.82 -35.46 33.02
N THR A 13 -4.55 -35.66 32.62
CA THR A 13 -4.15 -36.90 31.91
C THR A 13 -2.63 -37.05 31.93
N ILE A 14 -2.15 -37.84 32.89
CA ILE A 14 -0.82 -38.49 32.87
C ILE A 14 -1.09 -39.95 32.51
N ASP A 15 -0.69 -40.38 31.32
CA ASP A 15 0.29 -41.48 31.12
C ASP A 15 0.32 -42.02 29.68
N ASN A 16 1.56 -42.13 29.19
CA ASN A 16 2.10 -43.10 28.21
C ASN A 16 1.49 -43.20 26.80
N GLU A 17 2.15 -42.58 25.81
CA GLU A 17 2.68 -43.27 24.62
C GLU A 17 3.60 -42.35 23.77
N LEU A 18 4.71 -42.91 23.28
CA LEU A 18 5.71 -42.26 22.45
C LEU A 18 5.12 -41.84 21.08
N ASN A 19 5.22 -40.52 20.82
CA ASN A 19 5.07 -39.78 19.55
C ASN A 19 3.99 -38.71 19.65
N SER A 20 4.34 -37.56 20.23
CA SER A 20 3.55 -36.35 20.03
C SER A 20 4.42 -35.10 20.16
N SER A 21 4.11 -34.14 19.29
CA SER A 21 4.63 -32.78 19.25
C SER A 21 4.81 -32.17 20.63
N ILE A 22 6.01 -31.69 20.93
CA ILE A 22 6.24 -30.76 22.03
C ILE A 22 5.50 -29.47 21.69
N LYS A 23 4.31 -29.29 22.25
CA LYS A 23 3.64 -27.99 22.38
C LYS A 23 4.40 -27.22 23.44
N PHE A 24 5.08 -26.16 23.03
CA PHE A 24 5.65 -25.19 23.97
C PHE A 24 4.55 -24.21 24.37
N GLU A 25 4.16 -24.27 25.65
CA GLU A 25 3.40 -23.21 26.31
C GLU A 25 4.24 -21.93 26.38
N PHE A 26 3.62 -20.82 26.03
CA PHE A 26 4.21 -19.48 26.11
C PHE A 26 3.97 -18.87 27.48
N ILE A 27 4.89 -17.95 27.82
CA ILE A 27 4.88 -16.94 28.89
C ILE A 27 5.75 -17.35 30.07
N ASP A 28 7.06 -17.11 29.90
CA ASP A 28 7.85 -16.68 31.04
C ASP A 28 7.44 -15.24 31.39
N SER A 29 6.76 -15.09 32.52
CA SER A 29 6.36 -13.82 33.11
C SER A 29 7.51 -13.13 33.87
N SER A 30 8.71 -13.72 33.89
CA SER A 30 9.92 -13.10 34.44
C SER A 30 10.57 -12.05 33.53
N LEU A 31 10.08 -11.88 32.30
CA LEU A 31 10.48 -10.77 31.43
C LEU A 31 9.52 -9.57 31.56
N ASN A 32 9.48 -8.96 32.74
CA ASN A 32 8.98 -7.59 32.91
C ASN A 32 9.62 -6.94 34.15
N PRO A 33 10.00 -5.64 34.13
CA PRO A 33 10.29 -4.75 33.03
C PRO A 33 11.81 -4.49 32.92
N PHE A 34 12.34 -4.27 31.73
CA PHE A 34 13.51 -3.40 31.65
C PHE A 34 13.04 -2.02 32.08
N GLU A 35 13.36 -1.59 33.31
CA GLU A 35 13.34 -0.19 33.69
C GLU A 35 14.31 0.54 32.75
N ILE A 36 13.78 1.04 31.63
CA ILE A 36 14.48 2.03 30.84
C ILE A 36 14.50 3.27 31.72
N LYS A 37 15.64 3.53 32.38
CA LYS A 37 15.84 4.78 33.10
C LYS A 37 15.69 5.92 32.09
N ASP A 38 14.64 6.73 32.25
CA ASP A 38 14.28 7.88 31.39
C ASP A 38 15.30 9.04 31.40
N ASN A 39 16.52 8.82 31.89
CA ASN A 39 17.53 9.86 32.06
C ASN A 39 18.65 9.67 31.04
N GLU A 40 18.41 10.10 29.81
CA GLU A 40 19.37 10.70 28.87
C GLU A 40 18.68 10.89 27.51
N ILE A 41 18.05 12.06 27.31
CA ILE A 41 17.64 12.52 25.97
C ILE A 41 18.88 13.12 25.31
N GLU A 42 19.86 12.27 25.01
CA GLU A 42 20.89 12.58 24.04
C GLU A 42 20.37 12.22 22.64
N PHE A 43 20.88 12.82 21.57
CA PHE A 43 20.44 12.55 20.19
C PHE A 43 20.87 11.13 19.78
N ASP A 44 20.14 10.12 20.27
CA ASP A 44 20.63 8.77 20.51
C ASP A 44 20.53 7.91 19.24
N LYS A 45 21.36 8.25 18.24
CA LYS A 45 21.55 7.44 17.04
C LYS A 45 22.31 6.17 17.43
N LYS A 46 21.62 5.03 17.49
CA LYS A 46 22.24 3.73 17.82
C LYS A 46 22.63 3.00 16.55
N ILE A 47 23.90 2.64 16.42
CA ILE A 47 24.43 1.95 15.25
C ILE A 47 24.81 0.53 15.65
N CYS A 48 24.28 -0.45 14.92
CA CYS A 48 24.66 -1.85 15.03
C CYS A 48 25.39 -2.25 13.75
N SER A 49 26.63 -2.73 13.90
CA SER A 49 27.31 -3.47 12.83
C SER A 49 26.73 -4.88 12.78
N LEU A 50 26.41 -5.37 11.58
CA LEU A 50 25.88 -6.73 11.35
C LEU A 50 26.92 -7.62 10.64
N ASN A 51 28.20 -7.28 10.80
CA ASN A 51 29.29 -7.92 10.08
C ASN A 51 29.69 -9.26 10.71
N GLU A 52 30.10 -10.19 9.84
CA GLU A 52 30.70 -11.50 10.14
C GLU A 52 29.89 -12.34 11.13
N GLY A 53 29.14 -13.34 10.66
CA GLY A 53 28.49 -14.30 11.55
C GLY A 53 27.05 -13.97 11.99
N ILE A 54 26.49 -12.82 11.57
CA ILE A 54 25.07 -12.52 11.70
C ILE A 54 24.40 -12.58 10.32
N TYR A 55 23.35 -13.39 10.23
CA TYR A 55 22.48 -13.51 9.07
C TYR A 55 21.24 -12.63 9.23
N VAL A 56 21.04 -11.72 8.28
CA VAL A 56 19.85 -10.87 8.22
C VAL A 56 19.10 -11.11 6.92
N GLU A 57 17.81 -11.46 7.04
CA GLU A 57 16.92 -11.66 5.91
C GLU A 57 15.71 -10.73 6.05
N MET A 58 15.46 -9.95 5.00
CA MET A 58 14.28 -9.10 4.89
C MET A 58 13.35 -9.70 3.85
N SER A 59 12.06 -9.79 4.16
CA SER A 59 11.08 -10.17 3.15
C SER A 59 9.77 -9.42 3.30
N PHE A 60 9.08 -9.25 2.18
CA PHE A 60 7.76 -8.64 2.13
C PHE A 60 6.73 -9.72 1.94
N GLY A 61 5.67 -9.61 2.72
CA GLY A 61 4.67 -10.63 2.84
C GLY A 61 3.39 -10.07 3.41
N SER A 62 2.60 -11.00 3.91
CA SER A 62 1.37 -10.69 4.59
C SER A 62 1.10 -11.74 5.64
N LEU A 63 0.79 -11.24 6.82
CA LEU A 63 0.27 -12.03 7.92
C LEU A 63 -1.22 -12.29 7.65
N VAL A 64 -1.53 -13.51 7.22
CA VAL A 64 -2.90 -13.91 6.81
C VAL A 64 -3.71 -14.35 8.01
N SER A 65 -3.05 -14.97 8.99
CA SER A 65 -3.60 -15.31 10.29
C SER A 65 -2.55 -15.06 11.37
N LEU A 66 -2.94 -15.10 12.64
CA LEU A 66 -2.01 -14.97 13.77
C LEU A 66 -0.85 -15.98 13.74
N GLY A 67 -1.02 -17.12 13.06
CA GLY A 67 -0.01 -18.18 12.96
C GLY A 67 0.63 -18.35 11.59
N SER A 68 0.23 -17.59 10.56
CA SER A 68 0.72 -17.80 9.18
C SER A 68 1.13 -16.52 8.48
N PHE A 69 2.39 -16.49 8.04
CA PHE A 69 2.93 -15.48 7.15
C PHE A 69 3.24 -16.08 5.78
N HIS A 70 2.80 -15.38 4.74
CA HIS A 70 3.04 -15.76 3.36
C HIS A 70 4.03 -14.78 2.72
N CYS A 71 5.19 -15.30 2.31
CA CYS A 71 6.31 -14.51 1.76
C CYS A 71 6.19 -14.33 0.23
N PHE A 72 6.26 -13.10 -0.29
CA PHE A 72 6.01 -12.82 -1.72
C PHE A 72 7.24 -12.87 -2.61
N GLU A 73 8.36 -12.38 -2.10
CA GLU A 73 9.61 -12.55 -2.80
C GLU A 73 10.10 -13.97 -2.50
N THR A 74 10.23 -14.79 -3.55
CA THR A 74 10.79 -16.13 -3.40
C THR A 74 12.13 -15.94 -2.71
N ILE A 75 12.29 -16.50 -1.51
CA ILE A 75 13.53 -16.48 -0.71
C ILE A 75 14.73 -16.90 -1.61
N LYS A 76 14.47 -17.70 -2.64
CA LYS A 76 15.41 -18.08 -3.71
C LYS A 76 16.08 -16.90 -4.45
N LYS A 77 15.52 -15.69 -4.50
CA LYS A 77 16.20 -14.50 -5.06
C LYS A 77 17.04 -13.74 -4.02
N PHE A 78 16.83 -13.97 -2.72
CA PHE A 78 17.69 -13.47 -1.64
C PHE A 78 18.93 -14.35 -1.40
N ASN A 79 18.95 -15.58 -1.96
CA ASN A 79 20.12 -16.45 -1.94
C ASN A 79 21.31 -15.92 -2.78
N GLY A 80 21.18 -14.75 -3.44
CA GLY A 80 22.29 -14.04 -4.07
C GLY A 80 22.59 -12.72 -3.36
N ASN A 81 23.68 -12.68 -2.59
CA ASN A 81 24.48 -11.49 -2.27
C ASN A 81 23.78 -10.27 -1.62
N ILE A 82 22.60 -10.39 -1.00
CA ILE A 82 22.10 -9.31 -0.15
C ILE A 82 22.64 -9.51 1.26
N ARG A 83 23.71 -8.77 1.57
CA ARG A 83 24.29 -8.71 2.92
C ARG A 83 23.92 -7.38 3.53
N ALA A 84 23.00 -7.40 4.49
CA ALA A 84 22.82 -6.27 5.39
C ALA A 84 24.03 -6.24 6.33
N TRP A 85 24.71 -5.10 6.41
CA TRP A 85 25.96 -4.96 7.14
C TRP A 85 25.86 -3.91 8.26
N LYS A 86 24.79 -3.12 8.26
CA LYS A 86 24.57 -2.09 9.26
C LYS A 86 23.09 -1.80 9.48
N MET A 87 22.73 -1.62 10.74
CA MET A 87 21.42 -1.12 11.15
C MET A 87 21.60 0.14 11.98
N THR A 88 20.80 1.17 11.72
CA THR A 88 20.85 2.42 12.47
C THR A 88 19.47 2.76 12.99
N PHE A 89 19.33 2.90 14.29
CA PHE A 89 18.09 3.29 14.95
C PHE A 89 18.10 4.79 15.24
N TYR A 90 17.04 5.45 14.81
CA TYR A 90 16.73 6.82 15.13
C TYR A 90 15.45 6.85 15.98
N GLN A 91 15.04 8.05 16.39
CA GLN A 91 13.84 8.21 17.22
C GLN A 91 12.57 7.73 16.52
N ASN A 92 12.38 8.07 15.25
CA ASN A 92 11.14 7.84 14.49
C ASN A 92 11.29 6.87 13.31
N HIS A 93 12.48 6.32 13.10
CA HIS A 93 12.72 5.31 12.06
C HIS A 93 13.96 4.47 12.38
N PHE A 94 14.11 3.37 11.66
CA PHE A 94 15.39 2.68 11.56
C PHE A 94 15.77 2.45 10.11
N ASP A 95 17.07 2.45 9.85
CA ASP A 95 17.67 2.22 8.54
C ASP A 95 18.39 0.87 8.54
N ILE A 96 18.21 0.09 7.47
CA ILE A 96 18.96 -1.14 7.19
C ILE A 96 19.79 -0.89 5.93
N ASP A 97 21.11 -0.86 6.08
CA ASP A 97 22.05 -0.71 4.98
C ASP A 97 22.44 -2.10 4.47
N TYR A 98 22.27 -2.31 3.17
CA TYR A 98 22.49 -3.59 2.52
C TYR A 98 23.16 -3.42 1.15
N GLN A 99 23.88 -4.45 0.72
CA GLN A 99 24.46 -4.49 -0.61
C GLN A 99 23.62 -5.36 -1.55
N LYS A 100 23.65 -5.07 -2.84
CA LYS A 100 23.06 -5.90 -3.88
C LYS A 100 24.04 -6.01 -5.05
N THR A 101 24.20 -7.21 -5.58
CA THR A 101 24.96 -7.40 -6.82
C THR A 101 24.12 -6.92 -8.00
N SER A 102 24.65 -5.96 -8.74
CA SER A 102 24.06 -5.45 -9.98
C SER A 102 24.34 -6.38 -11.15
N SER A 103 23.74 -6.11 -12.31
CA SER A 103 23.88 -6.95 -13.51
C SER A 103 25.32 -7.03 -14.04
N ASP A 104 26.16 -6.06 -13.67
CA ASP A 104 27.58 -5.98 -14.02
C ASP A 104 28.50 -6.61 -12.96
N ASN A 105 27.94 -7.36 -11.99
CA ASN A 105 28.62 -7.90 -10.81
C ASN A 105 29.18 -6.86 -9.84
N SER A 106 28.90 -5.56 -10.01
CA SER A 106 29.27 -4.56 -9.02
C SER A 106 28.38 -4.66 -7.78
N LEU A 107 28.96 -4.43 -6.60
CA LEU A 107 28.21 -4.36 -5.34
C LEU A 107 27.65 -2.96 -5.17
N GLU A 108 26.35 -2.79 -5.35
CA GLU A 108 25.65 -1.54 -5.11
C GLU A 108 25.16 -1.45 -3.67
N GLU A 109 25.27 -0.28 -3.06
CA GLU A 109 24.82 -0.05 -1.69
C GLU A 109 23.44 0.61 -1.66
N TYR A 110 22.58 0.03 -0.84
CA TYR A 110 21.23 0.46 -0.63
C TYR A 110 20.94 0.64 0.85
N ARG A 111 19.93 1.45 1.14
CA ARG A 111 19.37 1.64 2.47
C ARG A 111 17.87 1.47 2.40
N LYS A 112 17.32 0.67 3.30
CA LYS A 112 15.88 0.55 3.52
C LYS A 112 15.51 1.29 4.80
N ARG A 113 14.65 2.30 4.68
CA ARG A 113 14.17 3.09 5.81
C ARG A 113 12.78 2.64 6.23
N ILE A 114 12.63 2.24 7.48
CA ILE A 114 11.35 1.86 8.08
C ILE A 114 10.98 2.91 9.12
N LYS A 115 10.01 3.77 8.80
CA LYS A 115 9.51 4.78 9.73
C LYS A 115 8.47 4.18 10.67
N SER A 116 8.44 4.64 11.91
CA SER A 116 7.44 4.20 12.89
C SER A 116 6.01 4.53 12.45
N GLU A 117 5.81 5.68 11.80
CA GLU A 117 4.50 6.09 11.27
C GLU A 117 3.93 5.12 10.23
N PHE A 118 4.80 4.34 9.56
CA PHE A 118 4.38 3.32 8.60
C PHE A 118 4.00 2.00 9.27
N ILE A 119 4.35 1.79 10.54
CA ILE A 119 4.03 0.56 11.27
C ILE A 119 2.61 0.67 11.84
N ASP A 120 1.82 -0.39 11.73
CA ASP A 120 0.43 -0.50 12.17
C ASP A 120 0.32 -0.78 13.67
N ASN A 121 1.04 0.04 14.46
CA ASN A 121 1.12 0.04 15.93
C ASN A 121 1.31 -1.33 16.60
N CYS A 122 1.73 -2.36 15.86
CA CYS A 122 1.92 -3.72 16.37
C CYS A 122 3.08 -4.40 15.64
N ALA A 123 3.97 -5.00 16.42
CA ALA A 123 5.05 -5.87 15.98
C ALA A 123 4.85 -7.26 16.59
N VAL A 124 4.87 -8.30 15.75
CA VAL A 124 4.88 -9.69 16.23
C VAL A 124 6.31 -10.21 16.23
N ILE A 125 6.75 -10.76 17.36
CA ILE A 125 8.11 -11.25 17.57
C ILE A 125 8.07 -12.77 17.79
N ASN A 126 8.93 -13.48 17.07
CA ASN A 126 9.22 -14.89 17.32
C ASN A 126 10.69 -15.02 17.72
N THR A 127 10.95 -15.51 18.93
CA THR A 127 12.32 -15.71 19.45
C THR A 127 12.85 -17.06 18.99
N LEU A 128 14.11 -17.10 18.56
CA LEU A 128 14.81 -18.31 18.15
C LEU A 128 15.97 -18.57 19.11
N ASN A 129 16.50 -19.79 19.12
CA ASN A 129 17.66 -20.12 19.95
C ASN A 129 18.91 -19.31 19.56
N ASP A 130 19.01 -18.94 18.27
CA ASP A 130 20.15 -18.28 17.65
C ASP A 130 19.80 -16.89 17.09
N GLY A 131 18.63 -16.33 17.44
CA GLY A 131 18.12 -15.13 16.79
C GLY A 131 16.71 -14.73 17.18
N PHE A 132 16.10 -13.90 16.34
CA PHE A 132 14.70 -13.52 16.44
C PHE A 132 14.15 -13.12 15.08
N LEU A 133 12.83 -13.09 15.00
CA LEU A 133 12.07 -12.76 13.82
C LEU A 133 11.03 -11.71 14.18
N ILE A 134 10.95 -10.65 13.39
CA ILE A 134 10.01 -9.55 13.57
C ILE A 134 9.08 -9.49 12.36
N TYR A 135 7.78 -9.34 12.63
CA TYR A 135 6.76 -9.05 11.66
C TYR A 135 6.14 -7.69 11.97
N LEU A 136 6.35 -6.73 11.08
CA LEU A 136 5.81 -5.38 11.18
C LEU A 136 4.66 -5.26 10.19
N ASN A 137 3.45 -5.04 10.68
CA ASN A 137 2.36 -4.69 9.78
C ASN A 137 2.57 -3.27 9.28
N MET A 138 2.49 -3.08 7.97
CA MET A 138 2.82 -1.82 7.32
C MET A 138 1.56 -1.18 6.74
N LYS A 139 1.39 0.12 6.96
CA LYS A 139 0.35 0.97 6.36
C LYS A 139 0.71 1.38 4.93
N ALA A 140 1.99 1.34 4.60
CA ALA A 140 2.53 1.80 3.34
C ALA A 140 3.76 0.98 2.91
N ASN A 141 4.14 1.09 1.64
CA ASN A 141 5.31 0.39 1.13
C ASN A 141 6.60 1.04 1.63
N CYS A 142 7.63 0.22 1.84
CA CYS A 142 8.95 0.71 2.18
C CYS A 142 9.66 1.25 0.93
N ILE A 143 10.42 2.32 1.13
CA ILE A 143 11.18 2.97 0.08
C ILE A 143 12.65 2.58 0.21
N ASP A 144 13.27 2.34 -0.94
CA ASP A 144 14.70 2.08 -1.04
C ASP A 144 15.45 3.39 -1.31
N TYR A 145 16.66 3.48 -0.80
CA TYR A 145 17.60 4.55 -1.08
C TYR A 145 18.88 3.95 -1.65
N TYR A 146 19.48 4.60 -2.64
CA TYR A 146 20.68 4.18 -3.34
C TYR A 146 21.84 5.11 -3.01
N ASN A 147 23.01 4.56 -2.70
CA ASN A 147 24.21 5.35 -2.42
C ASN A 147 24.86 5.83 -3.73
N LEU A 148 24.85 7.13 -4.01
CA LEU A 148 25.45 7.72 -5.22
C LEU A 148 26.98 7.77 -5.20
N ASP A 149 27.58 7.95 -4.03
CA ASP A 149 29.01 8.20 -3.90
C ASP A 149 29.58 7.34 -2.76
N ARG A 150 30.28 6.28 -3.15
CA ARG A 150 30.93 5.36 -2.21
C ARG A 150 32.11 5.99 -1.48
N THR A 151 32.64 7.11 -2.01
CA THR A 151 33.88 7.72 -1.49
C THR A 151 33.63 8.69 -0.33
N LYS A 152 32.38 9.10 -0.11
CA LYS A 152 31.99 10.00 0.98
C LYS A 152 31.13 9.26 2.01
N PRO A 153 31.69 8.70 3.09
CA PRO A 153 30.87 8.09 4.12
C PRO A 153 29.97 9.14 4.79
N GLY A 154 28.65 9.01 4.69
CA GLY A 154 27.70 9.97 5.27
C GLY A 154 26.22 9.67 4.99
N LEU A 155 25.31 10.27 5.77
CA LEU A 155 23.85 10.16 5.55
C LEU A 155 23.41 10.80 4.23
N ASP A 156 24.16 11.78 3.73
CA ASP A 156 23.74 12.67 2.64
C ASP A 156 23.91 12.09 1.23
N ASN A 157 24.52 10.90 1.10
CA ASN A 157 24.78 10.31 -0.22
C ASN A 157 23.69 9.37 -0.72
N PHE A 158 22.71 9.06 0.14
CA PHE A 158 21.61 8.18 -0.20
C PHE A 158 20.51 8.97 -0.90
N ILE A 159 20.28 8.67 -2.17
CA ILE A 159 19.12 9.19 -2.90
C ILE A 159 17.99 8.18 -2.86
N ARG A 160 16.78 8.70 -2.72
CA ARG A 160 15.57 7.93 -2.81
C ARG A 160 15.41 7.32 -4.20
N VAL A 161 15.09 6.04 -4.25
CA VAL A 161 14.77 5.32 -5.48
C VAL A 161 13.37 4.72 -5.41
N ALA A 162 12.75 4.61 -6.58
CA ALA A 162 11.42 4.05 -6.75
C ALA A 162 11.49 2.85 -7.71
N PRO A 163 10.63 1.83 -7.53
CA PRO A 163 10.56 0.73 -8.48
C PRO A 163 10.04 1.21 -9.85
N ARG A 164 10.59 0.64 -10.93
CA ARG A 164 10.15 0.97 -12.31
C ARG A 164 8.68 0.67 -12.53
N GLU A 165 8.20 -0.45 -12.01
CA GLU A 165 6.79 -0.82 -12.03
C GLU A 165 6.16 -0.57 -10.66
N PRO A 166 4.88 -0.12 -10.60
CA PRO A 166 4.15 -0.06 -9.34
C PRO A 166 4.12 -1.43 -8.65
N ARG A 167 4.41 -1.47 -7.35
CA ARG A 167 4.33 -2.69 -6.54
C ARG A 167 2.97 -2.76 -5.84
N PRO A 168 2.39 -3.96 -5.66
CA PRO A 168 1.25 -4.14 -4.77
C PRO A 168 1.59 -3.63 -3.35
N LEU A 169 0.58 -3.18 -2.61
CA LEU A 169 0.77 -2.80 -1.22
C LEU A 169 1.18 -4.03 -0.39
N CYS A 170 2.36 -3.97 0.22
CA CYS A 170 2.83 -4.95 1.19
C CYS A 170 2.16 -4.70 2.54
N SER A 171 1.53 -5.73 3.10
CA SER A 171 0.84 -5.61 4.40
C SER A 171 1.76 -5.88 5.57
N THR A 172 2.81 -6.68 5.39
CA THR A 172 3.72 -7.07 6.46
C THR A 172 5.17 -7.09 5.97
N PHE A 173 6.05 -6.43 6.70
CA PHE A 173 7.50 -6.53 6.57
C PHE A 173 8.02 -7.56 7.58
N ARG A 174 8.73 -8.58 7.08
CA ARG A 174 9.39 -9.62 7.90
C ARG A 174 10.88 -9.35 7.94
N LEU A 175 11.46 -9.41 9.14
CA LEU A 175 12.88 -9.26 9.39
C LEU A 175 13.37 -10.41 10.26
N LEU A 176 14.19 -11.28 9.72
CA LEU A 176 14.91 -12.33 10.44
C LEU A 176 16.31 -11.82 10.74
N ILE A 177 16.70 -11.91 12.02
CA ILE A 177 18.07 -11.68 12.46
C ILE A 177 18.47 -12.89 13.28
N LYS A 178 19.42 -13.66 12.78
CA LYS A 178 19.93 -14.84 13.48
C LYS A 178 21.41 -14.98 13.23
N MET A 179 22.03 -15.91 13.91
CA MET A 179 23.41 -16.27 13.69
C MET A 179 23.59 -17.00 12.35
N ASP A 180 24.73 -16.78 11.70
CA ASP A 180 25.13 -17.54 10.51
C ASP A 180 25.48 -18.97 10.94
N ASN A 181 25.10 -19.96 10.12
CA ASN A 181 25.39 -21.36 10.38
C ASN A 181 26.90 -21.66 10.38
N ASN A 182 27.72 -20.77 9.80
CA ASN A 182 29.17 -20.94 9.65
C ASN A 182 29.99 -20.25 10.76
N VAL A 183 29.36 -19.81 11.85
CA VAL A 183 30.07 -19.16 12.97
C VAL A 183 30.94 -20.15 13.72
N LEU A 184 32.21 -19.81 13.92
CA LEU A 184 33.15 -20.58 14.75
C LEU A 184 32.69 -20.58 16.22
N PRO A 185 32.81 -21.70 16.96
CA PRO A 185 32.35 -21.79 18.35
C PRO A 185 32.91 -20.71 19.29
N GLU A 186 34.15 -20.27 19.05
CA GLU A 186 34.82 -19.21 19.82
C GLU A 186 34.13 -17.84 19.71
N ASN A 187 33.38 -17.59 18.63
CA ASN A 187 32.68 -16.33 18.38
C ASN A 187 31.19 -16.39 18.76
N LEU A 188 30.69 -17.55 19.19
CA LEU A 188 29.27 -17.79 19.50
C LEU A 188 28.73 -16.79 20.53
N THR A 189 29.42 -16.63 21.66
CA THR A 189 29.01 -15.73 22.74
C THR A 189 29.01 -14.27 22.29
N ARG A 190 29.99 -13.87 21.47
CA ARG A 190 30.08 -12.51 20.92
C ARG A 190 28.87 -12.19 20.05
N HIS A 191 28.57 -13.05 19.06
CA HIS A 191 27.46 -12.81 18.14
C HIS A 191 26.09 -12.90 18.80
N LEU A 192 25.91 -13.80 19.77
CA LEU A 192 24.68 -13.83 20.57
C LEU A 192 24.48 -12.53 21.37
N ASN A 193 25.56 -11.95 21.92
CA ASN A 193 25.48 -10.65 22.59
C ASN A 193 25.14 -9.52 21.62
N GLU A 194 25.73 -9.51 20.42
CA GLU A 194 25.38 -8.54 19.36
C GLU A 194 23.90 -8.64 18.96
N ILE A 195 23.39 -9.84 18.75
CA ILE A 195 21.96 -10.08 18.45
C ILE A 195 21.08 -9.58 19.59
N LYS A 196 21.44 -9.83 20.86
CA LYS A 196 20.70 -9.30 22.03
C LYS A 196 20.70 -7.77 22.07
N VAL A 197 21.82 -7.14 21.72
CA VAL A 197 21.89 -5.67 21.63
C VAL A 197 20.95 -5.14 20.55
N VAL A 198 20.98 -5.72 19.34
CA VAL A 198 20.06 -5.34 18.26
C VAL A 198 18.60 -5.54 18.68
N PHE A 199 18.29 -6.67 19.33
CA PHE A 199 16.96 -6.95 19.85
C PHE A 199 16.51 -5.88 20.85
N SER A 200 17.36 -5.51 21.81
CA SER A 200 17.07 -4.45 22.78
C SER A 200 16.78 -3.10 22.13
N HIS A 201 17.45 -2.79 21.01
CA HIS A 201 17.21 -1.56 20.26
C HIS A 201 15.85 -1.58 19.56
N PHE A 202 15.40 -2.72 19.04
CA PHE A 202 14.03 -2.87 18.54
C PHE A 202 12.99 -2.68 19.63
N LEU A 203 13.16 -3.31 20.80
CA LEU A 203 12.23 -3.14 21.93
C LEU A 203 12.15 -1.67 22.36
N SER A 204 13.30 -1.01 22.47
CA SER A 204 13.39 0.42 22.78
C SER A 204 12.75 1.29 21.70
N PHE A 205 12.94 0.97 20.42
CA PHE A 205 12.31 1.69 19.31
C PHE A 205 10.78 1.53 19.34
N PHE A 206 10.27 0.31 19.54
CA PHE A 206 8.84 0.04 19.61
C PHE A 206 8.18 0.72 20.80
N SER A 207 8.78 0.61 21.99
CA SER A 207 8.30 1.27 23.21
C SER A 207 8.20 2.79 23.03
N ARG A 208 9.27 3.43 22.52
CA ARG A 208 9.31 4.88 22.28
C ARG A 208 8.29 5.37 21.26
N ASN A 209 7.91 4.52 20.30
CA ASN A 209 6.96 4.87 19.25
C ASN A 209 5.55 4.31 19.48
N TYR A 210 5.24 3.83 20.70
CA TYR A 210 3.94 3.27 21.06
C TYR A 210 3.48 2.12 20.14
N ILE A 211 4.45 1.31 19.67
CA ILE A 211 4.19 0.10 18.90
C ILE A 211 4.05 -1.05 19.87
N ALA A 212 2.86 -1.65 19.93
CA ALA A 212 2.58 -2.82 20.76
C ALA A 212 3.43 -4.02 20.31
N ILE A 213 3.91 -4.80 21.27
CA ILE A 213 4.72 -5.99 21.02
C ILE A 213 3.92 -7.21 21.42
N THR A 214 3.80 -8.16 20.51
CA THR A 214 3.17 -9.45 20.75
C THR A 214 4.16 -10.55 20.43
N TYR A 215 4.24 -11.58 21.27
CA TYR A 215 5.04 -12.76 20.99
C TYR A 215 4.18 -13.85 20.37
N GLY A 216 4.68 -14.50 19.32
CA GLY A 216 3.92 -15.55 18.64
C GLY A 216 4.77 -16.40 17.72
N SER A 217 4.45 -17.68 17.64
CA SER A 217 5.04 -18.60 16.67
C SER A 217 4.31 -18.47 15.34
N ILE A 218 4.95 -17.81 14.37
CA ILE A 218 4.41 -17.63 13.02
C ILE A 218 5.10 -18.59 12.07
N GLN A 219 4.32 -19.45 11.43
CA GLN A 219 4.78 -20.31 10.35
C GLN A 219 4.93 -19.47 9.08
N THR A 220 6.11 -19.55 8.46
CA THR A 220 6.36 -18.91 7.17
C THR A 220 6.12 -19.91 6.06
N SER A 221 5.13 -19.63 5.22
CA SER A 221 4.86 -20.39 4.00
C SER A 221 5.30 -19.59 2.77
N PRO A 222 5.74 -20.26 1.69
CA PRO A 222 5.96 -19.58 0.42
C PRO A 222 4.63 -18.95 -0.01
N GLY A 223 4.67 -17.67 -0.35
CA GLY A 223 3.50 -16.93 -0.78
C GLY A 223 2.96 -17.49 -2.09
N LEU A 224 1.64 -17.49 -2.20
CA LEU A 224 0.97 -17.71 -3.48
C LEU A 224 1.35 -16.57 -4.43
N ILE A 225 1.79 -16.91 -5.64
CA ILE A 225 1.88 -15.95 -6.73
C ILE A 225 0.50 -15.31 -6.84
N LEU A 226 0.45 -13.97 -6.82
CA LEU A 226 -0.79 -13.23 -7.05
C LEU A 226 -1.35 -13.68 -8.40
N ARG A 227 -2.34 -14.57 -8.37
CA ARG A 227 -3.09 -14.88 -9.56
C ARG A 227 -3.84 -13.60 -9.91
N PRO A 228 -3.78 -13.13 -11.16
CA PRO A 228 -4.60 -12.01 -11.58
C PRO A 228 -6.06 -12.39 -11.35
N LEU A 229 -6.65 -11.87 -10.28
CA LEU A 229 -8.08 -11.90 -10.04
C LEU A 229 -8.69 -10.91 -11.03
N LYS A 230 -8.82 -11.33 -12.29
CA LYS A 230 -9.50 -10.54 -13.33
C LYS A 230 -10.92 -11.07 -13.45
N PRO A 231 -11.88 -10.61 -12.64
CA PRO A 231 -13.27 -10.85 -12.94
C PRO A 231 -13.63 -10.05 -14.19
N PRO A 232 -14.15 -10.69 -15.25
CA PRO A 232 -14.58 -9.99 -16.44
C PRO A 232 -15.98 -9.42 -16.18
N PHE A 233 -16.08 -8.33 -15.40
CA PHE A 233 -17.34 -7.60 -15.35
C PHE A 233 -17.51 -6.82 -16.66
N SER A 234 -18.71 -6.79 -17.23
CA SER A 234 -19.02 -5.92 -18.37
C SER A 234 -19.16 -4.45 -17.94
N SER A 235 -19.65 -4.22 -16.72
CA SER A 235 -19.83 -2.88 -16.17
C SER A 235 -18.51 -2.22 -15.76
N PHE A 236 -18.35 -0.95 -16.11
CA PHE A 236 -17.27 -0.11 -15.60
C PHE A 236 -17.31 -0.01 -14.06
N ILE A 237 -18.49 0.17 -13.46
CA ILE A 237 -18.64 0.40 -12.03
C ILE A 237 -18.19 -0.83 -11.22
N LYS A 238 -18.58 -2.03 -11.66
CA LYS A 238 -18.13 -3.28 -11.03
C LYS A 238 -16.62 -3.47 -11.16
N ASN A 239 -16.07 -3.26 -12.36
CA ASN A 239 -14.62 -3.32 -12.55
C ASN A 239 -13.89 -2.31 -11.66
N TYR A 240 -14.40 -1.08 -11.54
CA TYR A 240 -13.82 -0.05 -10.70
C TYR A 240 -13.88 -0.44 -9.21
N GLY A 241 -15.04 -0.91 -8.73
CA GLY A 241 -15.21 -1.42 -7.37
C GLY A 241 -14.25 -2.57 -7.05
N TRP A 242 -14.08 -3.50 -7.99
CA TRP A 242 -13.12 -4.59 -7.84
C TRP A 242 -11.67 -4.09 -7.82
N SER A 243 -11.32 -3.14 -8.70
CA SER A 243 -10.00 -2.53 -8.72
C SER A 243 -9.66 -1.80 -7.41
N ILE A 244 -10.64 -1.22 -6.71
CA ILE A 244 -10.45 -0.67 -5.35
C ILE A 244 -9.96 -1.77 -4.40
N LEU A 245 -10.60 -2.95 -4.41
CA LEU A 245 -10.22 -4.08 -3.55
C LEU A 245 -8.83 -4.63 -3.92
N ILE A 246 -8.55 -4.82 -5.21
CA ILE A 246 -7.23 -5.23 -5.70
C ILE A 246 -6.14 -4.26 -5.24
N SER A 247 -6.42 -2.94 -5.21
CA SER A 247 -5.44 -1.93 -4.82
C SER A 247 -4.96 -2.06 -3.37
N LEU A 248 -5.67 -2.80 -2.52
CA LEU A 248 -5.21 -3.17 -1.17
C LEU A 248 -4.04 -4.16 -1.18
N GLY A 249 -3.65 -4.64 -2.36
CA GLY A 249 -2.55 -5.57 -2.56
C GLY A 249 -2.79 -6.83 -1.76
N TYR A 250 -1.78 -7.24 -1.01
CA TYR A 250 -1.78 -8.53 -0.35
C TYR A 250 -2.75 -8.64 0.83
N ARG A 251 -3.18 -7.51 1.43
CA ARG A 251 -4.22 -7.50 2.46
C ARG A 251 -5.53 -8.12 1.95
N PHE A 252 -5.83 -7.92 0.67
CA PHE A 252 -7.03 -8.46 0.04
C PHE A 252 -6.76 -9.80 -0.65
N HIS A 253 -5.79 -9.85 -1.56
CA HIS A 253 -5.64 -10.96 -2.51
C HIS A 253 -5.55 -12.35 -1.88
N GLN A 254 -4.90 -12.47 -0.72
CA GLN A 254 -4.69 -13.78 -0.09
C GLN A 254 -5.91 -14.31 0.66
N ARG A 255 -6.84 -13.43 0.98
CA ARG A 255 -8.07 -13.77 1.71
C ARG A 255 -9.23 -14.03 0.76
N VAL A 256 -9.03 -13.78 -0.53
CA VAL A 256 -10.02 -14.07 -1.57
C VAL A 256 -10.13 -15.58 -1.72
N THR A 257 -11.28 -16.11 -1.31
CA THR A 257 -11.64 -17.52 -1.52
C THR A 257 -12.53 -17.68 -2.75
N PRO A 258 -12.63 -18.91 -3.31
CA PRO A 258 -13.61 -19.19 -4.36
C PRO A 258 -15.06 -18.89 -3.93
N LEU A 259 -15.40 -19.18 -2.66
CA LEU A 259 -16.73 -18.90 -2.11
C LEU A 259 -17.02 -17.39 -2.05
N PHE A 260 -16.06 -16.59 -1.58
CA PHE A 260 -16.14 -15.13 -1.62
C PHE A 260 -16.36 -14.63 -3.03
N THR A 261 -15.56 -15.12 -3.98
CA THR A 261 -15.65 -14.69 -5.38
C THR A 261 -17.00 -15.06 -5.99
N ALA A 262 -17.47 -16.30 -5.77
CA ALA A 262 -18.79 -16.75 -6.21
C ALA A 262 -19.91 -15.89 -5.63
N LYS A 263 -19.83 -15.53 -4.34
CA LYS A 263 -20.83 -14.68 -3.69
C LYS A 263 -20.82 -13.25 -4.23
N MET A 264 -19.65 -12.66 -4.49
CA MET A 264 -19.53 -11.35 -5.14
C MET A 264 -20.21 -11.34 -6.52
N TYR A 265 -20.14 -12.44 -7.28
CA TYR A 265 -20.83 -12.55 -8.57
C TYR A 265 -22.35 -12.61 -8.48
N THR A 266 -22.93 -12.94 -7.32
CA THR A 266 -24.40 -12.92 -7.14
C THR A 266 -24.98 -11.52 -7.03
N ILE A 267 -24.13 -10.48 -6.89
CA ILE A 267 -24.58 -9.10 -6.78
C ILE A 267 -24.76 -8.54 -8.19
N GLU A 268 -26.02 -8.48 -8.65
CA GLU A 268 -26.37 -8.06 -10.00
C GLU A 268 -26.31 -6.54 -10.20
N ASP A 269 -26.79 -5.76 -9.24
CA ASP A 269 -26.80 -4.29 -9.35
C ASP A 269 -25.38 -3.70 -9.19
N ASP A 270 -25.06 -2.73 -10.04
CA ASP A 270 -23.75 -2.08 -10.09
C ASP A 270 -23.46 -1.24 -8.85
N GLU A 271 -24.45 -0.52 -8.33
CA GLU A 271 -24.28 0.35 -7.16
C GLU A 271 -24.15 -0.48 -5.90
N ASP A 272 -24.96 -1.53 -5.76
CA ASP A 272 -24.86 -2.51 -4.68
C ASP A 272 -23.49 -3.18 -4.65
N PHE A 273 -23.00 -3.61 -5.81
CA PHE A 273 -21.67 -4.20 -5.93
C PHE A 273 -20.60 -3.19 -5.51
N TYR A 274 -20.68 -1.95 -6.01
CA TYR A 274 -19.73 -0.91 -5.66
C TYR A 274 -19.75 -0.58 -4.17
N HIS A 275 -20.92 -0.40 -3.56
CA HIS A 275 -21.06 -0.15 -2.13
C HIS A 275 -20.51 -1.30 -1.28
N THR A 276 -20.74 -2.54 -1.72
CA THR A 276 -20.14 -3.74 -1.10
C THR A 276 -18.60 -3.68 -1.17
N CYS A 277 -18.03 -3.33 -2.33
CA CYS A 277 -16.59 -3.13 -2.45
C CYS A 277 -16.06 -2.01 -1.55
N ILE A 278 -16.79 -0.89 -1.40
CA ILE A 278 -16.38 0.19 -0.49
C ILE A 278 -16.41 -0.26 0.96
N HIS A 279 -17.45 -0.98 1.37
CA HIS A 279 -17.56 -1.56 2.70
C HIS A 279 -16.38 -2.47 3.00
N LEU A 280 -16.15 -3.49 2.16
CA LEU A 280 -15.04 -4.41 2.30
C LEU A 280 -13.68 -3.71 2.27
N TRP A 281 -13.52 -2.68 1.43
CA TRP A 281 -12.29 -1.90 1.37
C TRP A 281 -12.00 -1.19 2.71
N ARG A 282 -13.01 -0.58 3.34
CA ARG A 282 -12.86 0.06 4.66
C ARG A 282 -12.53 -0.98 5.72
N ARG A 283 -13.32 -2.05 5.80
CA ARG A 283 -13.17 -3.11 6.80
C ARG A 283 -11.82 -3.80 6.72
N THR A 284 -11.32 -4.09 5.51
CA THR A 284 -10.01 -4.71 5.28
C THR A 284 -8.84 -3.79 5.65
N LYS A 285 -9.03 -2.46 5.57
CA LYS A 285 -8.01 -1.51 6.03
C LYS A 285 -7.94 -1.43 7.55
N GLU A 286 -9.08 -1.49 8.21
CA GLU A 286 -9.20 -1.40 9.68
C GLU A 286 -8.83 -2.71 10.38
N HIS A 287 -9.25 -3.84 9.83
CA HIS A 287 -9.15 -5.15 10.48
C HIS A 287 -8.18 -6.03 9.74
N LEU A 288 -7.00 -6.22 10.34
CA LEU A 288 -5.94 -7.00 9.72
C LEU A 288 -6.30 -8.47 9.57
N PHE A 289 -7.13 -9.07 10.40
CA PHE A 289 -7.44 -10.52 10.35
C PHE A 289 -8.89 -10.82 9.98
N ILE A 290 -9.53 -9.92 9.23
CA ILE A 290 -10.91 -10.08 8.82
C ILE A 290 -11.10 -11.27 7.87
N ASP A 291 -12.12 -12.09 8.13
CA ASP A 291 -12.63 -13.04 7.16
C ASP A 291 -13.51 -12.30 6.14
N LEU A 292 -13.05 -12.23 4.89
CA LEU A 292 -13.75 -11.50 3.84
C LEU A 292 -15.09 -12.13 3.46
N TYR A 293 -15.23 -13.45 3.58
CA TYR A 293 -16.46 -14.13 3.22
C TYR A 293 -17.55 -13.86 4.26
N GLU A 294 -17.23 -14.03 5.54
CA GLU A 294 -18.17 -13.77 6.63
C GLU A 294 -18.61 -12.30 6.63
N GLU A 295 -17.67 -11.34 6.53
CA GLU A 295 -18.02 -9.91 6.47
C GLU A 295 -18.88 -9.57 5.24
N LEU A 296 -18.67 -10.25 4.11
CA LEU A 296 -19.52 -10.09 2.92
C LEU A 296 -20.95 -10.60 3.19
N ILE A 297 -21.09 -11.78 3.79
CA ILE A 297 -22.41 -12.36 4.12
C ILE A 297 -23.16 -11.47 5.13
N ASP A 298 -22.47 -11.02 6.16
CA ASP A 298 -23.02 -10.12 7.18
C ASP A 298 -23.51 -8.82 6.57
N TYR A 299 -22.68 -8.18 5.74
CA TYR A 299 -23.04 -6.94 5.05
C TYR A 299 -24.25 -7.11 4.13
N LEU A 300 -24.27 -8.16 3.31
CA LEU A 300 -25.39 -8.42 2.39
C LEU A 300 -26.69 -8.71 3.15
N SER A 301 -26.61 -9.47 4.25
CA SER A 301 -27.76 -9.75 5.11
C SER A 301 -28.30 -8.47 5.76
N HIS A 302 -27.40 -7.60 6.23
CA HIS A 302 -27.74 -6.30 6.77
C HIS A 302 -28.42 -5.38 5.73
N GLN A 303 -27.89 -5.33 4.51
CA GLN A 303 -28.49 -4.58 3.39
C GLN A 303 -29.88 -5.10 3.02
N ALA A 304 -30.08 -6.43 3.01
CA ALA A 304 -31.37 -7.04 2.75
C ALA A 304 -32.41 -6.64 3.81
N ARG A 305 -32.02 -6.61 5.09
CA ARG A 305 -32.88 -6.15 6.19
C ARG A 305 -33.25 -4.68 6.04
N ILE A 306 -32.27 -3.80 5.78
CA ILE A 306 -32.54 -2.37 5.55
C ILE A 306 -33.51 -2.18 4.39
N ARG A 307 -33.38 -2.92 3.29
CA ARG A 307 -34.32 -2.81 2.16
C ARG A 307 -35.73 -3.29 2.49
N ALA A 308 -35.85 -4.32 3.33
CA ALA A 308 -37.15 -4.77 3.80
C ALA A 308 -37.84 -3.67 4.65
N GLU A 309 -37.07 -2.92 5.43
CA GLU A 309 -37.53 -1.81 6.28
C GLU A 309 -37.79 -0.52 5.45
N GLU A 310 -36.86 -0.12 4.56
CA GLU A 310 -36.93 1.11 3.74
C GLU A 310 -38.06 1.08 2.68
N ARG A 311 -38.61 -0.10 2.34
CA ARG A 311 -39.84 -0.20 1.52
C ARG A 311 -41.03 0.56 2.14
N GLN A 312 -40.96 1.00 3.39
CA GLN A 312 -41.99 1.82 4.05
C GLN A 312 -41.75 3.34 4.00
N THR A 313 -40.57 3.83 3.57
CA THR A 313 -40.29 5.29 3.53
C THR A 313 -39.46 5.66 2.31
N PHE A 314 -40.12 6.20 1.29
CA PHE A 314 -39.51 6.66 0.06
C PHE A 314 -38.83 8.02 0.29
N LEU A 315 -37.50 8.04 0.42
CA LEU A 315 -36.70 9.26 0.40
C LEU A 315 -35.66 9.21 -0.73
N LEU A 316 -35.52 10.34 -1.41
CA LEU A 316 -34.60 10.63 -2.52
C LEU A 316 -33.13 10.33 -2.13
N LYS A 317 -32.70 9.08 -2.26
CA LYS A 317 -31.32 8.66 -2.06
C LYS A 317 -30.53 9.05 -3.33
N THR A 318 -29.60 9.99 -3.21
CA THR A 318 -28.68 10.33 -4.31
C THR A 318 -27.85 9.12 -4.67
N THR A 319 -27.88 8.70 -5.92
CA THR A 319 -27.19 7.52 -6.44
C THR A 319 -25.95 7.91 -7.24
N ILE A 320 -25.11 6.95 -7.61
CA ILE A 320 -23.99 7.21 -8.53
C ILE A 320 -24.53 7.71 -9.87
N LYS A 321 -25.67 7.15 -10.30
CA LYS A 321 -26.39 7.53 -11.53
C LYS A 321 -27.10 8.89 -11.41
N GLN A 322 -27.46 9.32 -10.20
CA GLN A 322 -28.14 10.59 -9.93
C GLN A 322 -27.43 11.40 -8.83
N PRO A 323 -26.25 11.97 -9.14
CA PRO A 323 -25.54 12.82 -8.21
C PRO A 323 -26.28 14.16 -8.00
N PRO A 324 -25.98 14.91 -6.91
CA PRO A 324 -26.48 16.26 -6.71
C PRO A 324 -26.21 17.18 -7.92
N ARG A 325 -27.08 18.18 -8.14
CA ARG A 325 -26.94 19.14 -9.24
C ARG A 325 -25.55 19.80 -9.23
N ASN A 326 -24.90 19.88 -10.40
CA ASN A 326 -23.54 20.40 -10.60
C ASN A 326 -22.42 19.55 -9.98
N TYR A 327 -22.69 18.30 -9.59
CA TYR A 327 -21.68 17.35 -9.15
C TYR A 327 -21.69 16.08 -9.99
N GLN A 328 -20.54 15.43 -10.09
CA GLN A 328 -20.40 14.11 -10.71
C GLN A 328 -19.43 13.25 -9.91
N TYR A 329 -19.69 11.95 -9.88
CA TYR A 329 -18.75 10.95 -9.36
C TYR A 329 -17.69 10.64 -10.40
N VAL A 330 -16.43 10.81 -10.03
CA VAL A 330 -15.28 10.51 -10.89
C VAL A 330 -14.34 9.50 -10.24
N PRO A 331 -13.71 8.63 -11.03
CA PRO A 331 -12.57 7.83 -10.61
C PRO A 331 -11.52 8.68 -9.88
N SER A 332 -11.00 8.15 -8.78
CA SER A 332 -10.06 8.83 -7.89
C SER A 332 -8.88 7.92 -7.62
N VAL A 333 -7.67 8.42 -7.81
CA VAL A 333 -6.44 7.63 -7.72
C VAL A 333 -5.39 8.42 -6.96
N THR A 334 -4.64 7.74 -6.08
CA THR A 334 -3.44 8.29 -5.47
C THR A 334 -2.21 7.57 -6.00
N LEU A 335 -1.33 8.34 -6.62
CA LEU A 335 -0.02 7.89 -7.03
C LEU A 335 0.96 8.16 -5.89
N THR A 336 1.60 7.09 -5.44
CA THR A 336 2.74 7.14 -4.53
C THR A 336 3.99 6.73 -5.30
N PRO A 337 5.18 6.96 -4.74
CA PRO A 337 6.43 6.62 -5.45
C PRO A 337 6.55 5.13 -5.77
N THR A 338 6.01 4.25 -4.94
CA THR A 338 6.09 2.80 -5.13
C THR A 338 4.81 2.17 -5.68
N THR A 339 3.64 2.78 -5.51
CA THR A 339 2.36 2.13 -5.83
C THR A 339 1.27 3.08 -6.35
N ILE A 340 0.22 2.49 -6.93
CA ILE A 340 -1.00 3.15 -7.40
C ILE A 340 -2.16 2.68 -6.54
N ILE A 341 -2.79 3.61 -5.82
CA ILE A 341 -3.89 3.32 -4.91
C ILE A 341 -5.18 3.83 -5.52
N ILE A 342 -6.13 2.92 -5.78
CA ILE A 342 -7.43 3.27 -6.33
C ILE A 342 -8.37 3.57 -5.17
N LYS A 343 -8.93 4.78 -5.15
CA LYS A 343 -9.79 5.28 -4.08
C LYS A 343 -11.26 5.11 -4.46
N PRO A 344 -12.18 5.16 -3.48
CA PRO A 344 -13.60 5.34 -3.78
C PRO A 344 -13.82 6.52 -4.74
N LEU A 345 -14.85 6.43 -5.59
CA LEU A 345 -15.28 7.51 -6.48
C LEU A 345 -15.40 8.81 -5.70
N LYS A 346 -14.81 9.87 -6.24
CA LYS A 346 -14.84 11.19 -5.62
C LYS A 346 -16.01 11.98 -6.20
N LEU A 347 -16.85 12.52 -5.33
CA LEU A 347 -17.87 13.48 -5.74
C LEU A 347 -17.18 14.84 -6.00
N CYS A 348 -17.17 15.26 -7.25
CA CYS A 348 -16.49 16.48 -7.70
C CYS A 348 -17.51 17.49 -8.24
N LYS A 349 -17.32 18.77 -7.92
CA LYS A 349 -18.05 19.86 -8.58
C LYS A 349 -17.64 19.89 -10.05
N THR A 350 -18.61 19.94 -10.96
CA THR A 350 -18.34 19.87 -12.39
C THR A 350 -17.54 21.10 -12.87
N ASN A 351 -16.74 20.88 -13.90
CA ASN A 351 -16.08 21.92 -14.67
C ASN A 351 -16.55 21.83 -16.13
N ARG A 352 -16.03 22.70 -17.00
CA ARG A 352 -16.47 22.77 -18.40
C ARG A 352 -16.26 21.46 -19.15
N VAL A 353 -15.15 20.79 -18.86
CA VAL A 353 -14.76 19.52 -19.50
C VAL A 353 -15.67 18.37 -19.05
N LEU A 354 -15.97 18.27 -17.75
CA LEU A 354 -16.84 17.21 -17.19
C LEU A 354 -18.31 17.35 -17.63
N ARG A 355 -18.74 18.56 -18.02
CA ARG A 355 -20.09 18.80 -18.55
C ARG A 355 -20.22 18.43 -20.03
N GLU A 356 -19.12 18.44 -20.78
CA GLU A 356 -19.13 18.24 -22.21
C GLU A 356 -19.33 16.75 -22.57
N LYS A 357 -20.41 16.48 -23.30
CA LYS A 357 -20.81 15.11 -23.67
C LYS A 357 -19.84 14.47 -24.65
N LYS A 358 -19.15 15.27 -25.48
CA LYS A 358 -18.15 14.78 -26.44
C LYS A 358 -17.01 14.00 -25.78
N PHE A 359 -16.75 14.21 -24.49
CA PHE A 359 -15.73 13.45 -23.77
C PHE A 359 -16.18 12.05 -23.33
N GLY A 360 -17.44 11.68 -23.53
CA GLY A 360 -17.98 10.34 -23.24
C GLY A 360 -18.34 10.09 -21.77
N GLY A 361 -18.42 11.15 -20.96
CA GLY A 361 -18.93 11.11 -19.59
C GLY A 361 -17.86 11.06 -18.48
N PRO A 362 -18.28 11.16 -17.21
CA PRO A 362 -17.38 11.35 -16.06
C PRO A 362 -16.41 10.19 -15.82
N PHE A 363 -16.79 8.96 -16.16
CA PHE A 363 -15.95 7.77 -15.96
C PHE A 363 -14.78 7.67 -16.93
N ASN A 364 -14.76 8.48 -18.00
CA ASN A 364 -13.60 8.61 -18.87
C ASN A 364 -12.53 9.52 -18.27
N PHE A 365 -12.84 10.22 -17.18
CA PHE A 365 -11.88 11.01 -16.43
C PHE A 365 -11.44 10.26 -15.17
N ALA A 366 -10.23 10.55 -14.71
CA ALA A 366 -9.76 10.16 -13.39
C ALA A 366 -9.08 11.36 -12.73
N LEU A 367 -9.45 11.65 -11.49
CA LEU A 367 -8.74 12.62 -10.68
C LEU A 367 -7.60 11.90 -9.96
N VAL A 368 -6.38 12.32 -10.28
CA VAL A 368 -5.16 11.68 -9.83
C VAL A 368 -4.41 12.62 -8.91
N GLU A 369 -4.04 12.14 -7.74
CA GLU A 369 -3.32 12.90 -6.72
C GLU A 369 -1.96 12.28 -6.43
N ILE A 370 -0.91 13.10 -6.38
CA ILE A 370 0.43 12.62 -6.04
C ILE A 370 0.67 12.83 -4.54
N ARG A 371 0.93 11.75 -3.81
CA ARG A 371 1.18 11.74 -2.37
C ARG A 371 2.42 10.94 -2.01
N GLU A 372 2.85 11.12 -0.78
CA GLU A 372 3.81 10.23 -0.13
C GLU A 372 3.17 8.88 0.22
N GLU A 373 3.97 7.87 0.54
CA GLU A 373 3.51 6.52 0.89
C GLU A 373 2.51 6.49 2.06
N ASP A 374 2.67 7.37 3.06
CA ASP A 374 1.73 7.56 4.18
C ASP A 374 0.47 8.38 3.83
N GLY A 375 0.34 8.84 2.59
CA GLY A 375 -0.70 9.77 2.16
C GLY A 375 -0.38 11.25 2.46
N GLY A 376 0.79 11.52 3.02
CA GLY A 376 1.32 12.86 3.28
C GLY A 376 1.71 13.61 2.00
N VAL A 377 2.19 14.83 2.18
CA VAL A 377 2.64 15.68 1.07
C VAL A 377 4.03 15.21 0.61
N LEU A 378 4.15 14.89 -0.69
CA LEU A 378 5.46 14.62 -1.29
C LEU A 378 6.27 15.92 -1.37
N TYR A 379 7.37 16.02 -0.62
CA TYR A 379 8.19 17.25 -0.56
C TYR A 379 9.02 17.46 -1.84
N PRO A 380 9.41 18.71 -2.16
CA PRO A 380 10.14 19.01 -3.40
C PRO A 380 11.48 18.28 -3.55
N LEU A 381 12.21 18.07 -2.45
CA LEU A 381 13.50 17.37 -2.48
C LEU A 381 13.32 15.91 -2.91
N ASP A 382 12.39 15.21 -2.26
CA ASP A 382 12.04 13.83 -2.60
C ASP A 382 11.49 13.74 -4.03
N PHE A 383 10.58 14.64 -4.40
CA PHE A 383 10.02 14.71 -5.74
C PHE A 383 11.09 14.79 -6.82
N ARG A 384 12.16 15.59 -6.61
CA ARG A 384 13.26 15.70 -7.59
C ARG A 384 13.95 14.35 -7.82
N GLN A 385 14.15 13.57 -6.77
CA GLN A 385 14.84 12.27 -6.83
C GLN A 385 14.01 11.21 -7.57
N ILE A 386 12.68 11.27 -7.46
CA ILE A 386 11.75 10.35 -8.14
C ILE A 386 11.04 10.95 -9.35
N ARG A 387 11.51 12.11 -9.85
CA ARG A 387 10.86 12.85 -10.95
C ARG A 387 10.68 11.99 -12.20
N TRP A 388 11.66 11.15 -12.50
CA TRP A 388 11.63 10.26 -13.66
C TRP A 388 10.42 9.32 -13.62
N LYS A 389 10.06 8.80 -12.44
CA LYS A 389 8.93 7.88 -12.23
C LYS A 389 7.61 8.59 -12.48
N LEU A 390 7.46 9.80 -11.93
CA LEU A 390 6.24 10.60 -12.13
C LEU A 390 6.11 11.05 -13.59
N LYS A 391 7.22 11.42 -14.23
CA LYS A 391 7.24 11.71 -15.68
C LYS A 391 6.77 10.49 -16.48
N GLN A 392 7.28 9.30 -16.15
CA GLN A 392 6.87 8.05 -16.79
C GLN A 392 5.35 7.83 -16.65
N LEU A 393 4.79 7.94 -15.44
CA LEU A 393 3.36 7.76 -15.21
C LEU A 393 2.50 8.82 -15.91
N LEU A 394 2.98 10.07 -16.01
CA LEU A 394 2.28 11.14 -16.73
C LEU A 394 2.27 10.92 -18.25
N VAL A 395 3.35 10.36 -18.82
CA VAL A 395 3.49 10.13 -20.26
C VAL A 395 2.83 8.82 -20.69
N ASP A 396 3.14 7.73 -20.01
CA ASP A 396 2.68 6.39 -20.37
C ASP A 396 1.23 6.16 -19.94
N GLY A 397 0.80 6.85 -18.87
CA GLY A 397 -0.49 6.64 -18.24
C GLY A 397 -0.53 5.39 -17.37
N PHE A 398 -1.73 5.00 -16.95
CA PHE A 398 -1.96 3.76 -16.20
C PHE A 398 -3.41 3.26 -16.36
N THR A 399 -3.61 2.00 -16.04
CA THR A 399 -4.90 1.32 -16.17
C THR A 399 -5.60 1.25 -14.83
N ILE A 400 -6.84 1.73 -14.76
CA ILE A 400 -7.68 1.65 -13.54
C ILE A 400 -8.57 0.40 -13.60
N VAL A 401 -9.23 0.20 -14.74
CA VAL A 401 -10.08 -0.96 -15.05
C VAL A 401 -9.54 -1.66 -16.29
N PRO A 402 -9.77 -2.97 -16.48
CA PRO A 402 -9.26 -3.69 -17.64
C PRO A 402 -9.54 -2.94 -18.95
N ASN A 403 -8.53 -2.87 -19.82
CA ASN A 403 -8.59 -2.26 -21.15
C ASN A 403 -8.89 -0.75 -21.19
N ARG A 404 -8.77 -0.01 -20.09
CA ARG A 404 -8.85 1.47 -20.09
C ARG A 404 -7.57 2.12 -19.61
N LEU A 405 -6.76 2.62 -20.55
CA LEU A 405 -5.54 3.36 -20.28
C LEU A 405 -5.84 4.86 -20.10
N TYR A 406 -5.72 5.35 -18.88
CA TYR A 406 -5.87 6.76 -18.56
C TYR A 406 -4.52 7.45 -18.72
N LYS A 407 -4.46 8.52 -19.52
CA LYS A 407 -3.25 9.37 -19.65
C LYS A 407 -3.52 10.79 -19.18
N TYR A 408 -2.44 11.50 -18.84
CA TYR A 408 -2.54 12.87 -18.39
C TYR A 408 -3.25 13.75 -19.41
N LEU A 409 -4.25 14.51 -18.96
CA LEU A 409 -4.95 15.51 -19.76
C LEU A 409 -4.55 16.93 -19.32
N HIS A 410 -4.91 17.33 -18.09
CA HIS A 410 -4.56 18.66 -17.60
C HIS A 410 -4.78 18.81 -16.09
N HIS A 411 -4.69 20.03 -15.57
CA HIS A 411 -5.03 20.44 -14.21
C HIS A 411 -5.59 21.87 -14.17
N SER A 412 -6.25 22.24 -13.06
CA SER A 412 -6.51 23.64 -12.70
C SER A 412 -5.36 24.22 -11.87
N GLN A 413 -5.32 25.54 -11.70
CA GLN A 413 -4.26 26.20 -10.90
C GLN A 413 -4.31 25.85 -9.42
N SER A 414 -5.49 25.67 -8.83
CA SER A 414 -5.62 25.21 -7.44
C SER A 414 -5.17 23.76 -7.31
N GLN A 415 -5.53 22.91 -8.27
CA GLN A 415 -5.14 21.50 -8.29
C GLN A 415 -3.63 21.32 -8.40
N LEU A 416 -2.91 22.17 -9.15
CA LEU A 416 -1.45 22.12 -9.22
C LEU A 416 -0.78 22.28 -7.84
N LYS A 417 -1.32 23.17 -6.99
CA LYS A 417 -0.83 23.36 -5.61
C LYS A 417 -1.05 22.12 -4.75
N GLU A 418 -2.16 21.43 -4.98
CA GLU A 418 -2.53 20.18 -4.31
C GLU A 418 -1.90 18.93 -4.95
N LYS A 419 -1.10 19.08 -6.01
CA LYS A 419 -0.54 17.99 -6.81
C LYS A 419 -1.61 17.03 -7.36
N GLN A 420 -2.73 17.62 -7.79
CA GLN A 420 -3.86 16.92 -8.42
C GLN A 420 -3.91 17.19 -9.92
N PHE A 421 -4.26 16.16 -10.69
CA PHE A 421 -4.26 16.18 -12.15
C PHE A 421 -5.44 15.38 -12.68
N TRP A 422 -6.00 15.83 -13.79
CA TRP A 422 -6.99 15.10 -14.55
C TRP A 422 -6.30 14.20 -15.57
N PHE A 423 -6.63 12.92 -15.50
CA PHE A 423 -6.31 11.95 -16.52
C PHE A 423 -7.57 11.62 -17.30
N TYR A 424 -7.39 11.20 -18.55
CA TYR A 424 -8.46 10.95 -19.49
C TYR A 424 -8.22 9.65 -20.26
N TYR A 425 -9.31 8.94 -20.50
CA TYR A 425 -9.36 7.75 -21.33
C TYR A 425 -10.12 8.09 -22.62
N HIS A 426 -9.48 7.85 -23.77
CA HIS A 426 -10.14 7.87 -25.07
C HIS A 426 -10.14 6.48 -25.68
N HIS A 427 -11.25 6.11 -26.32
CA HIS A 427 -11.37 4.83 -26.99
C HIS A 427 -10.65 4.89 -28.33
N LEU A 428 -9.50 4.20 -28.45
CA LEU A 428 -8.83 3.99 -29.73
C LEU A 428 -9.60 2.93 -30.52
N SER A 429 -10.62 3.33 -31.29
CA SER A 429 -11.21 2.39 -32.24
C SER A 429 -10.26 2.22 -33.43
N THR A 430 -9.73 1.02 -33.64
CA THR A 430 -9.01 0.65 -34.86
C THR A 430 -9.94 0.33 -36.04
N ASN A 431 -11.26 0.29 -35.82
CA ASN A 431 -12.26 0.00 -36.85
C ASN A 431 -13.31 1.11 -36.90
N ASN A 432 -13.51 1.71 -38.07
CA ASN A 432 -14.38 2.86 -38.33
C ASN A 432 -15.91 2.63 -38.11
N PHE A 433 -16.32 1.65 -37.30
CA PHE A 433 -17.72 1.22 -37.16
C PHE A 433 -18.31 1.29 -35.74
N ASP A 434 -17.56 1.69 -34.70
CA ASP A 434 -18.13 1.90 -33.36
C ASP A 434 -18.52 3.37 -33.13
N GLU A 435 -19.82 3.62 -33.01
CA GLU A 435 -20.47 4.95 -32.90
C GLU A 435 -20.24 5.69 -31.56
N CYS A 436 -19.41 5.16 -30.66
CA CYS A 436 -19.11 5.77 -29.37
C CYS A 436 -17.68 6.31 -29.31
N GLN A 437 -17.30 7.20 -30.24
CA GLN A 437 -16.01 7.89 -30.16
C GLN A 437 -16.13 9.11 -29.24
N ASN A 438 -15.43 9.05 -28.11
CA ASN A 438 -15.10 10.25 -27.36
C ASN A 438 -13.87 10.93 -27.99
N LEU A 439 -13.71 12.23 -27.75
CA LEU A 439 -12.62 13.03 -28.34
C LEU A 439 -11.25 12.37 -28.11
N SER A 440 -10.40 12.35 -29.15
CA SER A 440 -8.97 12.08 -28.99
C SER A 440 -8.29 13.15 -28.12
N PHE A 441 -7.04 12.94 -27.73
CA PHE A 441 -6.30 13.95 -26.96
C PHE A 441 -6.12 15.24 -27.77
N GLU A 442 -5.80 15.13 -29.05
CA GLU A 442 -5.62 16.25 -29.96
C GLU A 442 -6.92 17.04 -30.12
N GLU A 443 -8.04 16.35 -30.38
CA GLU A 443 -9.37 16.98 -30.47
C GLU A 443 -9.80 17.60 -29.14
N SER A 444 -9.45 16.97 -28.02
CA SER A 444 -9.72 17.49 -26.69
C SER A 444 -9.03 18.83 -26.46
N TYR A 445 -7.75 18.97 -26.84
CA TYR A 445 -7.03 20.24 -26.73
C TYR A 445 -7.57 21.29 -27.70
N LEU A 446 -7.91 20.91 -28.94
CA LEU A 446 -8.54 21.81 -29.91
C LEU A 446 -9.89 22.33 -29.41
N TRP A 447 -10.69 21.47 -28.78
CA TRP A 447 -11.96 21.85 -28.16
C TRP A 447 -11.76 22.83 -26.99
N MET A 448 -10.68 22.69 -26.21
CA MET A 448 -10.39 23.62 -25.11
C MET A 448 -9.99 25.02 -25.60
N GLY A 449 -9.56 25.14 -26.85
CA GLY A 449 -9.29 26.40 -27.54
C GLY A 449 -8.01 26.35 -28.37
N ASN A 450 -7.92 27.22 -29.37
CA ASN A 450 -6.67 27.44 -30.11
C ASN A 450 -5.80 28.45 -29.33
N PHE A 451 -4.60 28.01 -28.94
CA PHE A 451 -3.61 28.82 -28.23
C PHE A 451 -2.26 28.86 -28.96
N ASP A 452 -2.21 28.60 -30.27
CA ASP A 452 -0.98 28.52 -31.08
C ASP A 452 -0.18 29.83 -31.06
N SER A 453 -0.86 30.96 -30.79
CA SER A 453 -0.22 32.27 -30.64
C SER A 453 0.54 32.45 -29.31
N GLU A 454 0.30 31.60 -28.30
CA GLU A 454 0.92 31.72 -26.98
C GLU A 454 2.25 30.95 -26.92
N ARG A 455 3.35 31.70 -27.02
CA ARG A 455 4.71 31.14 -27.03
C ARG A 455 5.22 30.71 -25.65
N VAL A 456 4.61 31.20 -24.57
CA VAL A 456 5.05 30.88 -23.20
C VAL A 456 4.27 29.66 -22.70
N VAL A 457 4.96 28.53 -22.53
CA VAL A 457 4.36 27.26 -22.06
C VAL A 457 3.50 27.46 -20.81
N ALA A 458 3.99 28.23 -19.83
CA ALA A 458 3.25 28.50 -18.60
C ALA A 458 1.92 29.24 -18.85
N LYS A 459 1.90 30.21 -19.79
CA LYS A 459 0.68 30.92 -20.16
C LYS A 459 -0.27 30.02 -20.93
N HIS A 460 0.25 29.23 -21.88
CA HIS A 460 -0.52 28.26 -22.64
C HIS A 460 -1.24 27.26 -21.71
N THR A 461 -0.49 26.64 -20.78
CA THR A 461 -1.05 25.77 -19.73
C THR A 461 -2.08 26.51 -18.87
N ALA A 462 -1.82 27.76 -18.48
CA ALA A 462 -2.76 28.52 -17.67
C ALA A 462 -4.09 28.83 -18.38
N ARG A 463 -4.08 28.99 -19.71
CA ARG A 463 -5.31 29.16 -20.51
C ARG A 463 -6.15 27.89 -20.55
N ILE A 464 -5.53 26.75 -20.82
CA ILE A 464 -6.22 25.45 -20.80
C ILE A 464 -6.79 25.14 -19.41
N ALA A 465 -6.05 25.48 -18.34
CA ALA A 465 -6.48 25.29 -16.95
C ALA A 465 -7.83 25.95 -16.60
N GLN A 466 -8.26 26.97 -17.35
CA GLN A 466 -9.56 27.62 -17.14
C GLN A 466 -10.74 26.68 -17.41
N CYS A 467 -10.58 25.71 -18.31
CA CYS A 467 -11.61 24.70 -18.61
C CYS A 467 -11.83 23.73 -17.44
N PHE A 468 -10.83 23.58 -16.56
CA PHE A 468 -10.84 22.69 -15.41
C PHE A 468 -11.22 23.37 -14.09
N THR A 469 -11.44 24.67 -14.10
CA THR A 469 -11.91 25.41 -12.92
C THR A 469 -13.35 25.00 -12.62
N SER A 470 -13.63 24.63 -11.38
CA SER A 470 -14.98 24.26 -10.93
C SER A 470 -15.88 25.49 -10.97
N THR A 471 -16.88 25.47 -11.85
CA THR A 471 -17.84 26.55 -12.04
C THR A 471 -19.25 26.00 -12.16
N GLU A 472 -20.23 26.76 -11.68
CA GLU A 472 -21.63 26.46 -11.93
C GLU A 472 -22.02 27.04 -13.28
N GLU A 473 -22.76 26.24 -14.06
CA GLU A 473 -23.37 26.73 -15.28
C GLU A 473 -24.58 27.59 -14.91
N THR A 474 -24.53 28.86 -15.30
CA THR A 474 -25.53 29.86 -14.92
C THR A 474 -26.44 30.18 -16.10
N ILE A 475 -25.92 30.81 -17.16
CA ILE A 475 -26.68 31.25 -18.32
C ILE A 475 -25.83 31.06 -19.58
N GLN A 476 -26.43 30.47 -20.63
CA GLN A 476 -25.84 30.43 -21.96
C GLN A 476 -26.34 31.65 -22.74
N VAL A 477 -25.43 32.55 -23.11
CA VAL A 477 -25.74 33.71 -23.97
C VAL A 477 -25.46 33.27 -25.41
N TYR A 478 -26.48 33.29 -26.26
CA TYR A 478 -26.41 32.93 -27.67
C TYR A 478 -26.06 34.12 -28.55
#